data_AF-A0A964LIB4-F1
#
_entry.id   AF-A0A964LIB4-F1
#
_cell.length_a   1.000
_cell.length_b   1.000
_cell.length_c   1.000
_cell.angle_alpha   90.00
_cell.angle_beta   90.00
_cell.angle_gamma   90.00
#
_symmetry.space_group_name_H-M   'P 1'
#
loop_
_entity.id
_entity.type
_entity.pdbx_description
1 polymer ?
#
loop_
_entity_poly.entity_id
_entity_poly.type
_entity_poly.pdbx_seq_one_letter_code
_entity_poly.pdbx_strand_id
1 'polypeptide(L)'
;MLRSMLARLWALLLRTRHEAELEEELRYLHDREIARNVAAGMSAPEARAAAREAWRWRWLDEIRQDILFALRGYRREPSLVLTVMLTIGLGVGLNAAAFTLFNAYVLRPAPVRDPASLQEIVWNSKGKLAHRFSWDQYGELATLPVVAEALGYRDISTRFERRQVAGQFVTGNYFSMLGVGPILGRVLQGDDAASPGSAPVAVLNHRFWVSSFGADSSVVGRIL
;
A
#
# COMPACT_ATOMS: atom_id res chain seq x y z
N MET A 1 -44.19 -16.25 -2.03
CA MET A 1 -43.62 -15.06 -1.37
C MET A 1 -42.11 -14.92 -1.60
N LEU A 2 -41.28 -15.95 -1.36
CA LEU A 2 -39.83 -15.87 -1.62
C LEU A 2 -39.46 -15.66 -3.11
N ARG A 3 -40.20 -16.29 -4.04
CA ARG A 3 -39.99 -16.15 -5.50
C ARG A 3 -40.24 -14.73 -6.03
N SER A 4 -41.19 -13.99 -5.44
CA SER A 4 -41.50 -12.61 -5.87
C SER A 4 -40.53 -11.58 -5.29
N MET A 5 -39.95 -11.84 -4.12
CA MET A 5 -38.87 -11.01 -3.56
C MET A 5 -37.55 -11.24 -4.30
N LEU A 6 -37.23 -12.48 -4.64
CA LEU A 6 -36.06 -12.81 -5.48
C LEU A 6 -36.18 -12.23 -6.88
N ALA A 7 -37.37 -12.22 -7.50
CA ALA A 7 -37.58 -11.58 -8.80
C ALA A 7 -37.41 -10.05 -8.77
N ARG A 8 -37.80 -9.39 -7.66
CA ARG A 8 -37.60 -7.94 -7.47
C ARG A 8 -36.13 -7.60 -7.16
N LEU A 9 -35.43 -8.47 -6.44
CA LEU A 9 -33.99 -8.34 -6.18
C LEU A 9 -33.18 -8.59 -7.46
N TRP A 10 -33.60 -9.55 -8.31
CA TRP A 10 -33.03 -9.77 -9.64
C TRP A 10 -33.36 -8.63 -10.60
N ALA A 11 -34.55 -8.03 -10.53
CA ALA A 11 -34.92 -6.88 -11.35
C ALA A 11 -34.04 -5.64 -11.07
N LEU A 12 -33.51 -5.51 -9.85
CA LEU A 12 -32.52 -4.47 -9.51
C LEU A 12 -31.10 -4.78 -10.00
N LEU A 13 -30.80 -6.06 -10.31
CA LEU A 13 -29.52 -6.51 -10.87
C LEU A 13 -29.53 -6.61 -12.41
N LEU A 14 -30.71 -6.72 -13.05
CA LEU A 14 -30.91 -6.66 -14.52
C LEU A 14 -31.31 -5.24 -14.94
N ARG A 15 -30.33 -4.35 -14.90
CA ARG A 15 -30.38 -2.95 -15.31
C ARG A 15 -30.81 -2.71 -16.77
N THR A 16 -30.94 -3.75 -17.58
CA THR A 16 -31.09 -3.68 -19.04
C THR A 16 -32.49 -3.33 -19.55
N ARG A 17 -33.58 -3.59 -18.80
CA ARG A 17 -34.93 -3.22 -19.27
C ARG A 17 -35.29 -1.76 -19.02
N HIS A 18 -34.87 -1.20 -17.89
CA HIS A 18 -35.07 0.23 -17.61
C HIS A 18 -34.12 1.13 -18.39
N GLU A 19 -32.91 0.67 -18.74
CA GLU A 19 -32.02 1.46 -19.59
C GLU A 19 -32.59 1.65 -21.01
N ALA A 20 -33.25 0.63 -21.56
CA ALA A 20 -33.87 0.72 -22.88
C ALA A 20 -35.07 1.69 -22.89
N GLU A 21 -35.98 1.57 -21.91
CA GLU A 21 -37.12 2.51 -21.76
C GLU A 21 -36.64 3.95 -21.51
N LEU A 22 -35.62 4.12 -20.65
CA LEU A 22 -35.07 5.43 -20.34
C LEU A 22 -34.34 6.04 -21.54
N GLU A 23 -33.59 5.26 -22.32
CA GLU A 23 -32.99 5.74 -23.57
C GLU A 23 -34.05 6.14 -24.59
N GLU A 24 -35.14 5.39 -24.70
CA GLU A 24 -36.25 5.70 -25.61
C GLU A 24 -36.95 7.00 -25.19
N GLU A 25 -37.18 7.19 -23.88
CA GLU A 25 -37.76 8.40 -23.31
C GLU A 25 -36.82 9.61 -23.48
N LEU A 26 -35.52 9.44 -23.24
CA LEU A 26 -34.52 10.50 -23.42
C LEU A 26 -34.37 10.91 -24.90
N ARG A 27 -34.38 9.96 -25.85
CA ARG A 27 -34.38 10.25 -27.29
C ARG A 27 -35.65 10.96 -27.70
N TYR A 28 -36.80 10.50 -27.22
CA TYR A 28 -38.09 11.13 -27.48
C TYR A 28 -38.11 12.59 -26.99
N LEU A 29 -37.60 12.86 -25.79
CA LEU A 29 -37.48 14.21 -25.25
C LEU A 29 -36.51 15.07 -26.08
N HIS A 30 -35.38 14.51 -26.51
CA HIS A 30 -34.41 15.20 -27.35
C HIS A 30 -34.98 15.61 -28.71
N ASP A 31 -35.64 14.67 -29.40
CA ASP A 31 -36.25 14.91 -30.70
C ASP A 31 -37.41 15.90 -30.60
N ARG A 32 -38.18 15.85 -29.50
CA ARG A 32 -39.26 16.80 -29.24
C ARG A 32 -38.74 18.22 -28.99
N GLU A 33 -37.60 18.39 -28.32
CA GLU A 33 -36.97 19.70 -28.10
C GLU A 33 -36.47 20.30 -29.42
N ILE A 34 -35.87 19.48 -30.29
CA ILE A 34 -35.44 19.89 -31.64
C ILE A 34 -36.66 20.30 -32.47
N ALA A 35 -37.72 19.50 -32.49
CA ALA A 35 -38.94 19.79 -33.23
C ALA A 35 -39.61 21.09 -32.75
N ARG A 36 -39.60 21.35 -31.44
CA ARG A 36 -40.11 22.61 -30.85
C ARG A 36 -39.30 23.82 -31.29
N ASN A 37 -37.97 23.70 -31.32
CA ASN A 37 -37.07 24.78 -31.74
C ASN A 37 -37.20 25.07 -33.25
N VAL A 38 -37.39 24.03 -34.07
CA VAL A 38 -37.70 24.18 -35.51
C VAL A 38 -39.07 24.85 -35.70
N ALA A 39 -40.10 24.44 -34.95
CA ALA A 39 -41.42 25.07 -34.98
C ALA A 39 -41.41 26.53 -34.49
N ALA A 40 -40.46 26.89 -33.63
CA ALA A 40 -40.21 28.26 -33.19
C ALA A 40 -39.43 29.11 -34.22
N GLY A 41 -39.11 28.57 -35.40
CA GLY A 41 -38.49 29.28 -36.51
C GLY A 41 -36.97 29.13 -36.65
N MET A 42 -36.33 28.25 -35.86
CA MET A 42 -34.90 27.96 -36.00
C MET A 42 -34.65 27.01 -37.18
N SER A 43 -33.52 27.18 -37.88
CA SER A 43 -33.09 26.20 -38.87
C SER A 43 -32.73 24.87 -38.18
N ALA A 44 -32.89 23.74 -38.87
CA ALA A 44 -32.57 22.41 -38.33
C ALA A 44 -31.16 22.27 -37.70
N PRO A 45 -30.08 22.84 -38.28
CA PRO A 45 -28.76 22.81 -37.62
C PRO A 45 -28.68 23.69 -36.36
N GLU A 46 -29.35 24.84 -36.33
CA GLU A 46 -29.40 25.73 -35.15
C GLU A 46 -30.23 25.13 -34.02
N ALA A 47 -31.38 24.52 -34.33
CA ALA A 47 -32.22 23.83 -33.35
C ALA A 47 -31.48 22.67 -32.65
N ARG A 48 -30.64 21.94 -33.40
CA ARG A 48 -29.77 20.87 -32.85
C ARG A 48 -28.62 21.43 -32.02
N ALA A 49 -28.06 22.59 -32.38
CA ALA A 49 -27.02 23.24 -31.58
C ALA A 49 -27.59 23.76 -30.25
N ALA A 50 -28.73 24.45 -30.30
CA ALA A 50 -29.42 24.95 -29.12
C ALA A 50 -29.90 23.83 -28.18
N ALA A 51 -30.44 22.73 -28.71
CA ALA A 51 -30.84 21.57 -27.91
C ALA A 51 -29.64 20.93 -27.19
N ARG A 52 -28.48 20.84 -27.85
CA ARG A 52 -27.23 20.34 -27.23
C ARG A 52 -26.75 21.24 -26.11
N GLU A 53 -26.78 22.55 -26.31
CA GLU A 53 -26.33 23.51 -25.30
C GLU A 53 -27.28 23.58 -24.10
N ALA A 54 -28.59 23.52 -24.33
CA ALA A 54 -29.59 23.42 -23.27
C ALA A 54 -29.42 22.13 -22.45
N TRP A 55 -29.18 20.99 -23.12
CA TRP A 55 -28.92 19.72 -22.45
C TRP A 55 -27.66 19.76 -21.58
N ARG A 56 -26.58 20.41 -22.02
CA ARG A 56 -25.31 20.50 -21.28
C ARG A 56 -25.43 21.16 -19.91
N TRP A 57 -26.41 22.03 -19.70
CA TRP A 57 -26.63 22.66 -18.39
C TRP A 57 -27.74 21.97 -17.60
N ARG A 58 -28.71 21.36 -18.30
CA ARG A 58 -29.84 20.67 -17.68
C ARG A 58 -29.41 19.46 -16.83
N TRP A 59 -28.46 18.64 -17.31
CA TRP A 59 -28.00 17.48 -16.55
C TRP A 59 -27.29 17.87 -15.24
N LEU A 60 -26.62 19.03 -15.21
CA LEU A 60 -26.00 19.55 -13.99
C LEU A 60 -27.05 20.00 -12.97
N ASP A 61 -28.11 20.67 -13.43
CA ASP A 61 -29.23 21.07 -12.57
C ASP A 61 -30.01 19.86 -12.05
N GLU A 62 -30.21 18.83 -12.89
CA GLU A 62 -30.82 17.55 -12.51
C GLU A 62 -29.98 16.84 -11.43
N ILE A 63 -28.67 16.66 -11.64
CA ILE A 63 -27.78 16.06 -10.62
C ILE A 63 -27.79 16.88 -9.33
N ARG A 64 -27.77 18.21 -9.42
CA ARG A 64 -27.82 19.07 -8.23
C ARG A 64 -29.13 18.86 -7.47
N GLN A 65 -30.27 18.83 -8.18
CA GLN A 65 -31.57 18.58 -7.57
C GLN A 65 -31.63 17.20 -6.92
N ASP A 66 -31.11 16.17 -7.59
CA ASP A 66 -31.05 14.81 -7.08
C ASP A 66 -30.17 14.71 -5.83
N ILE A 67 -29.01 15.35 -5.81
CA ILE A 67 -28.12 15.41 -4.62
C ILE A 67 -28.84 16.10 -3.46
N LEU A 68 -29.47 17.25 -3.70
CA LEU A 68 -30.21 17.97 -2.66
C LEU A 68 -31.41 17.18 -2.14
N PHE A 69 -32.09 16.46 -3.02
CA PHE A 69 -33.20 15.57 -2.68
C PHE A 69 -32.71 14.38 -1.84
N ALA A 70 -31.63 13.72 -2.26
CA ALA A 70 -30.99 12.64 -1.52
C ALA A 70 -30.51 13.08 -0.13
N LEU A 71 -29.86 14.26 -0.03
CA LEU A 71 -29.43 14.84 1.25
C LEU A 71 -30.60 15.12 2.20
N ARG A 72 -31.73 15.60 1.68
CA ARG A 72 -32.97 15.75 2.47
C ARG A 72 -33.50 14.40 2.92
N GLY A 73 -33.40 13.37 2.08
CA GLY A 73 -33.73 11.99 2.43
C GLY A 73 -32.85 11.45 3.56
N TYR A 74 -31.53 11.65 3.47
CA TYR A 74 -30.57 11.22 4.50
C TYR A 74 -30.83 11.85 5.87
N ARG A 75 -31.33 13.09 5.90
CA ARG A 75 -31.73 13.76 7.16
C ARG A 75 -32.97 13.17 7.82
N ARG A 76 -33.82 12.46 7.07
CA ARG A 76 -35.03 11.83 7.61
C ARG A 76 -34.73 10.48 8.27
N GLU A 77 -33.76 9.73 7.74
CA GLU A 77 -33.39 8.38 8.21
C GLU A 77 -31.89 8.29 8.55
N PRO A 78 -31.41 9.04 9.56
CA PRO A 78 -29.98 9.14 9.86
C PRO A 78 -29.35 7.81 10.34
N SER A 79 -30.14 6.93 10.95
CA SER A 79 -29.67 5.62 11.45
C SER A 79 -29.25 4.68 10.32
N LEU A 80 -30.04 4.62 9.25
CA LEU A 80 -29.73 3.84 8.05
C LEU A 80 -28.46 4.37 7.39
N VAL A 81 -28.36 5.68 7.22
CA VAL A 81 -27.19 6.34 6.62
C VAL A 81 -25.94 6.05 7.42
N LEU A 82 -26.01 6.20 8.75
CA LEU A 82 -24.88 5.90 9.63
C LEU A 82 -24.45 4.44 9.53
N THR A 83 -25.40 3.51 9.51
CA THR A 83 -25.11 2.07 9.37
C THR A 83 -24.37 1.79 8.05
N VAL A 84 -24.89 2.30 6.93
CA VAL A 84 -24.25 2.14 5.61
C VAL A 84 -22.86 2.77 5.58
N MET A 85 -22.71 4.00 6.10
CA MET A 85 -21.42 4.68 6.18
C MET A 85 -20.40 3.90 7.01
N LEU A 86 -20.82 3.35 8.16
CA LEU A 86 -19.95 2.53 9.01
C LEU A 86 -19.56 1.23 8.32
N THR A 87 -20.50 0.54 7.67
CA THR A 87 -20.21 -0.72 6.95
C THR A 87 -19.26 -0.49 5.78
N ILE A 88 -19.52 0.51 4.93
CA ILE A 88 -18.65 0.85 3.80
C ILE A 88 -17.29 1.35 4.32
N GLY A 89 -17.29 2.24 5.31
CA GLY A 89 -16.08 2.78 5.90
C GLY A 89 -15.19 1.71 6.51
N LEU A 90 -15.77 0.74 7.21
CA LEU A 90 -15.05 -0.41 7.76
C LEU A 90 -14.44 -1.27 6.65
N GLY A 91 -15.21 -1.59 5.60
CA GLY A 91 -14.74 -2.40 4.48
C GLY A 91 -13.60 -1.73 3.70
N VAL A 92 -13.74 -0.45 3.38
CA VAL A 92 -12.70 0.33 2.69
C VAL A 92 -11.48 0.51 3.60
N GLY A 93 -11.70 0.85 4.87
CA GLY A 93 -10.63 1.08 5.85
C GLY A 93 -9.80 -0.18 6.11
N LEU A 94 -10.44 -1.35 6.24
CA LEU A 94 -9.73 -2.61 6.45
C LEU A 94 -8.85 -2.97 5.25
N ASN A 95 -9.37 -2.82 4.03
CA ASN A 95 -8.60 -3.07 2.82
C ASN A 95 -7.43 -2.07 2.67
N ALA A 96 -7.68 -0.77 2.93
CA ALA A 96 -6.64 0.24 2.90
C ALA A 96 -5.55 0.00 3.96
N ALA A 97 -5.92 -0.44 5.17
CA ALA A 97 -4.97 -0.79 6.23
C ALA A 97 -4.12 -2.01 5.85
N ALA A 98 -4.75 -3.07 5.34
CA ALA A 98 -4.05 -4.27 4.88
C ALA A 98 -3.08 -3.94 3.74
N PHE A 99 -3.51 -3.14 2.76
CA PHE A 99 -2.65 -2.70 1.67
C PHE A 99 -1.54 -1.77 2.16
N THR A 100 -1.79 -0.90 3.14
CA THR A 100 -0.75 -0.05 3.74
C THR A 100 0.35 -0.90 4.37
N LEU A 101 -0.03 -1.95 5.11
CA LEU A 101 0.92 -2.90 5.69
C LEU A 101 1.68 -3.65 4.60
N PHE A 102 0.97 -4.20 3.61
CA PHE A 102 1.58 -4.89 2.48
C PHE A 102 2.55 -3.99 1.72
N ASN A 103 2.17 -2.76 1.42
CA ASN A 103 3.03 -1.80 0.75
C ASN A 103 4.27 -1.46 1.59
N ALA A 104 4.11 -1.26 2.90
CA ALA A 104 5.23 -0.95 3.80
C ALA A 104 6.24 -2.10 3.95
N TYR A 105 5.79 -3.35 3.90
CA TYR A 105 6.64 -4.54 4.11
C TYR A 105 7.09 -5.25 2.83
N VAL A 106 6.34 -5.13 1.74
CA VAL A 106 6.56 -5.91 0.50
C VAL A 106 6.96 -5.02 -0.68
N LEU A 107 6.26 -3.92 -0.90
CA LEU A 107 6.43 -3.12 -2.13
C LEU A 107 7.43 -1.98 -1.98
N ARG A 108 7.54 -1.39 -0.78
CA ARG A 108 8.46 -0.29 -0.54
C ARG A 108 9.89 -0.82 -0.55
N PRO A 109 10.75 -0.39 -1.48
CA PRO A 109 12.13 -0.86 -1.52
C PRO A 109 12.82 -0.50 -0.20
N ALA A 110 13.61 -1.44 0.32
CA ALA A 110 14.43 -1.18 1.48
C ALA A 110 15.31 0.05 1.22
N PRO A 111 15.51 0.95 2.20
CA PRO A 111 16.34 2.14 2.06
C PRO A 111 17.83 1.76 2.10
N VAL A 112 18.26 1.00 1.10
CA VAL A 112 19.64 0.54 0.90
C VAL A 112 20.18 1.17 -0.38
N ARG A 113 21.51 1.23 -0.50
CA ARG A 113 22.20 1.93 -1.59
C ARG A 113 21.71 1.53 -2.99
N ASP A 114 21.52 0.23 -3.22
CA ASP A 114 21.01 -0.31 -4.48
C ASP A 114 20.08 -1.51 -4.22
N PRO A 115 18.76 -1.28 -4.07
CA PRO A 115 17.81 -2.34 -3.78
C PRO A 115 17.62 -3.32 -4.94
N ALA A 116 17.92 -2.91 -6.19
CA ALA A 116 17.66 -3.73 -7.38
C ALA A 116 18.74 -4.78 -7.62
N SER A 117 19.96 -4.56 -7.13
CA SER A 117 21.07 -5.53 -7.22
C SER A 117 21.14 -6.46 -6.01
N LEU A 118 20.44 -6.16 -4.91
CA LEU A 118 20.45 -6.98 -3.71
C LEU A 118 19.63 -8.26 -3.91
N GLN A 119 20.31 -9.40 -3.92
CA GLN A 119 19.68 -10.72 -4.04
C GLN A 119 19.98 -11.55 -2.80
N GLU A 120 18.94 -12.15 -2.23
CA GLU A 120 19.10 -13.10 -1.14
C GLU A 120 19.22 -14.51 -1.69
N ILE A 121 20.32 -15.18 -1.36
CA ILE A 121 20.53 -16.59 -1.69
C ILE A 121 19.91 -17.41 -0.58
N VAL A 122 18.85 -18.14 -0.90
CA VAL A 122 18.16 -19.04 0.04
C VAL A 122 18.26 -20.47 -0.44
N TRP A 123 18.77 -21.37 0.40
CA TRP A 123 18.70 -22.79 0.13
C TRP A 123 17.34 -23.36 0.56
N ASN A 124 16.50 -23.69 -0.41
CA ASN A 124 15.23 -24.38 -0.16
C ASN A 124 15.38 -25.89 -0.46
N SER A 125 15.15 -26.73 0.55
CA SER A 125 15.07 -28.17 0.39
C SER A 125 13.66 -28.64 0.71
N LYS A 126 13.11 -29.59 -0.07
CA LYS A 126 11.73 -30.09 0.12
C LYS A 126 11.51 -30.50 1.57
N GLY A 127 10.68 -29.73 2.29
CA GLY A 127 10.28 -29.98 3.68
C GLY A 127 11.07 -29.25 4.76
N LYS A 128 12.08 -28.44 4.42
CA LYS A 128 12.78 -27.56 5.38
C LYS A 128 12.88 -26.14 4.83
N LEU A 129 12.27 -25.19 5.54
CA LEU A 129 12.50 -23.77 5.29
C LEU A 129 13.97 -23.44 5.58
N ALA A 130 14.64 -22.88 4.57
CA ALA A 130 15.94 -22.20 4.61
C ALA A 130 17.06 -22.95 5.36
N HIS A 131 17.81 -23.79 4.64
CA HIS A 131 19.12 -24.22 5.12
C HIS A 131 20.02 -22.98 5.25
N ARG A 132 20.55 -22.75 6.47
CA ARG A 132 21.54 -21.69 6.71
C ARG A 132 22.89 -22.13 6.15
N PHE A 133 23.56 -21.23 5.46
CA PHE A 133 24.93 -21.45 4.99
C PHE A 133 25.90 -21.47 6.17
N SER A 134 26.86 -22.40 6.15
CA SER A 134 28.02 -22.33 7.04
C SER A 134 28.95 -21.18 6.65
N TRP A 135 29.89 -20.83 7.53
CA TRP A 135 30.89 -19.81 7.23
C TRP A 135 31.74 -20.18 6.01
N ASP A 136 32.11 -21.45 5.88
CA ASP A 136 32.90 -21.95 4.75
C ASP A 136 32.11 -21.84 3.44
N GLN A 137 30.82 -22.20 3.45
CA GLN A 137 29.94 -22.06 2.29
C GLN A 137 29.76 -20.60 1.89
N TYR A 138 29.64 -19.68 2.86
CA TYR A 138 29.64 -18.25 2.59
C TYR A 138 30.93 -17.81 1.89
N GLY A 139 32.09 -18.30 2.35
CA GLY A 139 33.38 -18.03 1.72
C GLY A 139 33.42 -18.50 0.26
N GLU A 140 32.96 -19.71 -0.02
CA GLU A 140 32.87 -20.23 -1.39
C GLU A 140 31.94 -19.39 -2.28
N LEU A 141 30.74 -19.07 -1.78
CA LEU A 141 29.75 -18.23 -2.49
C LEU A 141 30.30 -16.84 -2.81
N ALA A 142 31.03 -16.23 -1.87
CA ALA A 142 31.61 -14.90 -2.03
C ALA A 142 32.71 -14.86 -3.11
N THR A 143 33.27 -16.01 -3.51
CA THR A 143 34.28 -16.10 -4.59
C THR A 143 33.69 -16.38 -5.97
N LEU A 144 32.38 -16.61 -6.08
CA LEU A 144 31.77 -16.91 -7.37
C LEU A 144 31.83 -15.70 -8.32
N PRO A 145 32.18 -15.87 -9.61
CA PRO A 145 32.30 -14.76 -10.56
C PRO A 145 31.04 -13.93 -10.77
N VAL A 146 29.86 -14.49 -10.49
CA VAL A 146 28.56 -13.81 -10.59
C VAL A 146 28.27 -12.90 -9.39
N VAL A 147 28.98 -13.10 -8.28
CA VAL A 147 28.81 -12.35 -7.04
C VAL A 147 29.79 -11.19 -7.02
N ALA A 148 29.29 -9.97 -7.19
CA ALA A 148 30.12 -8.77 -7.14
C ALA A 148 30.61 -8.47 -5.72
N GLU A 149 29.72 -8.61 -4.74
CA GLU A 149 30.00 -8.48 -3.32
C GLU A 149 29.01 -9.35 -2.54
N ALA A 150 29.48 -10.03 -1.48
CA ALA A 150 28.65 -10.82 -0.60
C ALA A 150 28.64 -10.19 0.81
N LEU A 151 27.49 -10.23 1.46
CA LEU A 151 27.37 -10.01 2.90
C LEU A 151 26.71 -11.21 3.56
N GLY A 152 27.02 -11.44 4.82
CA GLY A 152 26.43 -12.50 5.63
C GLY A 152 25.79 -11.91 6.87
N TYR A 153 24.65 -12.45 7.27
CA TYR A 153 24.00 -12.10 8.53
C TYR A 153 23.40 -13.32 9.22
N ARG A 154 23.30 -13.27 10.55
CA ARG A 154 22.64 -14.29 11.36
C ARG A 154 21.96 -13.65 12.55
N ASP A 155 20.64 -13.82 12.62
CA ASP A 155 19.87 -13.40 13.79
C ASP A 155 20.23 -14.25 15.00
N ILE A 156 20.40 -13.56 16.12
CA ILE A 156 20.68 -14.15 17.41
C ILE A 156 19.73 -13.60 18.45
N SER A 157 19.51 -14.38 19.49
CA SER A 157 18.90 -13.89 20.70
C SER A 157 19.96 -13.86 21.80
N THR A 158 20.12 -12.70 22.43
CA THR A 158 21.04 -12.51 23.55
C THR A 158 20.29 -11.87 24.72
N ARG A 159 20.97 -11.69 25.86
CA ARG A 159 20.40 -11.02 27.04
C ARG A 159 21.15 -9.72 27.30
N PHE A 160 20.40 -8.65 27.52
CA PHE A 160 20.89 -7.36 28.00
C PHE A 160 20.07 -6.96 29.22
N GLU A 161 20.71 -6.66 30.35
CA GLU A 161 20.03 -6.31 31.62
C GLU A 161 18.88 -7.27 32.00
N ARG A 162 19.14 -8.59 31.87
CA ARG A 162 18.15 -9.68 32.12
C ARG A 162 16.95 -9.71 31.18
N ARG A 163 16.88 -8.82 30.18
CA ARG A 163 15.88 -8.85 29.12
C ARG A 163 16.45 -9.57 27.90
N GLN A 164 15.63 -10.40 27.27
CA GLN A 164 15.98 -11.01 26.01
C GLN A 164 15.91 -9.94 24.90
N VAL A 165 16.98 -9.82 24.14
CA VAL A 165 17.10 -8.85 23.04
C VAL A 165 17.49 -9.59 21.76
N ALA A 166 16.94 -9.14 20.64
CA ALA A 166 17.35 -9.60 19.33
C ALA A 166 18.64 -8.87 18.93
N GLY A 167 19.60 -9.62 18.40
CA GLY A 167 20.81 -9.09 17.79
C GLY A 167 21.07 -9.77 16.47
N GLN A 168 22.08 -9.30 15.75
CA GLN A 168 22.47 -9.88 14.48
C GLN A 168 24.00 -9.92 14.40
N PHE A 169 24.56 -11.09 14.11
CA PHE A 169 25.94 -11.16 13.64
C PHE A 169 25.95 -10.82 12.16
N VAL A 170 26.88 -9.98 11.75
CA VAL A 170 27.01 -9.53 10.36
C VAL A 170 28.48 -9.55 9.94
N THR A 171 28.73 -9.63 8.64
CA THR A 171 30.08 -9.47 8.07
C THR A 171 30.56 -8.02 8.18
N GLY A 172 31.88 -7.79 8.17
CA GLY A 172 32.45 -6.45 8.37
C GLY A 172 32.08 -5.43 7.29
N ASN A 173 31.69 -5.87 6.09
CA ASN A 173 31.23 -5.03 4.98
C ASN A 173 29.70 -4.78 4.97
N TYR A 174 28.96 -5.31 5.95
CA TYR A 174 27.49 -5.28 5.96
C TYR A 174 26.93 -3.86 5.84
N PHE A 175 27.43 -2.92 6.67
CA PHE A 175 26.93 -1.54 6.66
C PHE A 175 27.37 -0.76 5.42
N SER A 176 28.60 -0.98 4.92
CA SER A 176 29.10 -0.30 3.73
C SER A 176 28.38 -0.74 2.45
N MET A 177 28.10 -2.03 2.31
CA MET A 177 27.38 -2.59 1.17
C MET A 177 25.93 -2.09 1.14
N LEU A 178 25.26 -2.06 2.30
CA LEU A 178 23.90 -1.51 2.41
C LEU A 178 23.83 0.02 2.31
N GLY A 179 24.96 0.72 2.42
CA GLY A 179 25.04 2.18 2.42
C GLY A 179 24.48 2.84 3.69
N VAL A 180 24.50 2.12 4.81
CA VAL A 180 23.97 2.60 6.10
C VAL A 180 25.08 3.25 6.91
N GLY A 181 24.93 4.55 7.17
CA GLY A 181 25.86 5.32 8.01
C GLY A 181 25.47 5.32 9.51
N PRO A 182 26.43 5.56 10.41
CA PRO A 182 26.15 5.74 11.83
C PRO A 182 25.57 7.15 12.09
N ILE A 183 24.66 7.25 13.07
CA ILE A 183 24.27 8.56 13.65
C ILE A 183 25.34 9.04 14.64
N LEU A 184 25.97 8.11 15.34
CA LEU A 184 26.98 8.36 16.37
C LEU A 184 28.04 7.26 16.34
N GLY A 185 29.32 7.63 16.50
CA GLY A 185 30.44 6.69 16.51
C GLY A 185 30.77 6.14 15.11
N ARG A 186 31.02 4.83 15.03
CA ARG A 186 31.36 4.13 13.78
C ARG A 186 30.54 2.86 13.62
N VAL A 187 30.33 2.43 12.39
CA VAL A 187 29.80 1.09 12.07
C VAL A 187 30.91 0.04 12.13
N LEU A 188 30.54 -1.24 12.02
CA LEU A 188 31.49 -2.33 11.83
C LEU A 188 32.26 -2.15 10.53
N GLN A 189 33.55 -2.49 10.57
CA GLN A 189 34.49 -2.45 9.44
C GLN A 189 35.05 -3.86 9.20
N GLY A 190 35.66 -4.08 8.03
CA GLY A 190 36.26 -5.38 7.67
C GLY A 190 37.22 -5.93 8.73
N ASP A 191 38.04 -5.05 9.29
CA ASP A 191 39.05 -5.41 10.29
C ASP A 191 38.43 -5.90 11.62
N ASP A 192 37.22 -5.46 11.96
CA ASP A 192 36.50 -5.92 13.16
C ASP A 192 36.10 -7.40 13.04
N ALA A 193 35.99 -7.94 11.81
CA ALA A 193 35.60 -9.32 11.53
C ALA A 193 36.79 -10.24 11.19
N ALA A 194 37.99 -9.69 10.98
CA ALA A 194 39.10 -10.39 10.34
C ALA A 194 40.00 -11.22 11.28
N SER A 195 39.92 -11.04 12.60
CA SER A 195 40.86 -11.70 13.55
C SER A 195 40.15 -12.42 14.70
N PRO A 196 40.38 -13.74 14.89
CA PRO A 196 39.98 -14.43 16.10
C PRO A 196 40.60 -13.74 17.33
N GLY A 197 39.76 -13.29 18.27
CA GLY A 197 40.22 -12.58 19.47
C GLY A 197 40.20 -11.05 19.39
N SER A 198 39.77 -10.46 18.28
CA SER A 198 39.43 -9.03 18.24
C SER A 198 38.39 -8.69 19.29
N ALA A 199 38.50 -7.49 19.90
CA ALA A 199 37.53 -7.03 20.87
C ALA A 199 36.12 -7.03 20.24
N PRO A 200 35.09 -7.58 20.92
CA PRO A 200 33.75 -7.65 20.37
C PRO A 200 33.19 -6.23 20.22
N VAL A 201 32.93 -5.81 18.98
CA VAL A 201 32.30 -4.53 18.65
C VAL A 201 30.82 -4.78 18.36
N ALA A 202 29.95 -3.93 18.92
CA ALA A 202 28.52 -3.97 18.67
C ALA A 202 28.03 -2.62 18.15
N VAL A 203 27.10 -2.66 17.20
CA VAL A 203 26.38 -1.47 16.71
C VAL A 203 24.95 -1.55 17.22
N LEU A 204 24.51 -0.49 17.89
CA LEU A 204 23.16 -0.40 18.44
C LEU A 204 22.23 0.21 17.40
N ASN A 205 21.06 -0.40 17.19
CA ASN A 205 20.01 0.26 16.42
C ASN A 205 19.46 1.46 17.21
N HIS A 206 18.97 2.47 16.49
CA HIS A 206 18.50 3.72 17.07
C HIS A 206 17.44 3.52 18.16
N ARG A 207 16.47 2.61 17.93
CA ARG A 207 15.39 2.33 18.88
C ARG A 207 15.92 1.78 20.20
N PHE A 208 16.88 0.87 20.15
CA PHE A 208 17.48 0.26 21.33
C PHE A 208 18.34 1.25 22.12
N TRP A 209 19.10 2.09 21.42
CA TRP A 209 19.85 3.19 22.04
C TRP A 209 18.94 4.15 22.80
N VAL A 210 17.86 4.62 22.18
CA VAL A 210 16.90 5.53 22.83
C VAL A 210 16.20 4.85 24.01
N SER A 211 15.70 3.62 23.83
CA SER A 211 14.88 2.97 24.87
C SER A 211 15.68 2.41 26.04
N SER A 212 16.93 2.01 25.83
CA SER A 212 17.75 1.36 26.86
C SER A 212 18.82 2.27 27.44
N PHE A 213 19.26 3.29 26.69
CA PHE A 213 20.30 4.22 27.12
C PHE A 213 19.82 5.68 27.15
N GLY A 214 18.54 5.95 26.91
CA GLY A 214 17.98 7.31 26.99
C GLY A 214 18.57 8.29 25.98
N ALA A 215 19.05 7.79 24.84
CA ALA A 215 19.78 8.57 23.83
C ALA A 215 21.10 9.19 24.35
N ASP A 216 21.73 8.57 25.35
CA ASP A 216 23.02 9.01 25.87
C ASP A 216 24.15 8.78 24.86
N SER A 217 24.85 9.84 24.45
CA SER A 217 25.97 9.79 23.52
C SER A 217 27.24 9.16 24.14
N SER A 218 27.30 9.06 25.46
CA SER A 218 28.43 8.44 26.19
C SER A 218 28.48 6.91 26.04
N VAL A 219 27.48 6.30 25.39
CA VAL A 219 27.44 4.86 25.12
C VAL A 219 28.57 4.39 24.19
N VAL A 220 29.14 5.29 23.38
CA VAL A 220 30.24 4.94 22.46
C VAL A 220 31.50 4.62 23.25
N GLY A 221 32.08 3.44 23.01
CA GLY A 221 33.29 2.95 23.69
C GLY A 221 33.02 2.27 25.04
N ARG A 222 31.76 2.15 25.46
CA ARG A 222 31.38 1.43 26.67
C ARG A 222 31.32 -0.08 26.45
N ILE A 223 31.73 -0.86 27.45
CA ILE A 223 31.50 -2.31 27.51
C ILE A 223 30.08 -2.56 28.03
N LEU A 224 29.30 -3.33 27.27
CA LEU A 224 27.88 -3.63 27.50
C LEU A 224 27.65 -4.98 28.16
#